data_AF-A0A7W0XJ41-F1
#
_entry.id   AF-A0A7W0XJ41-F1
#
_cell.length_a   1.000
_cell.length_b   1.000
_cell.length_c   1.000
_cell.angle_alpha   90.00
_cell.angle_beta   90.00
_cell.angle_gamma   90.00
#
_symmetry.space_group_name_H-M   'P 1'
#
loop_
_entity.id
_entity.type
_entity.pdbx_description
1 polymer ?
#
loop_
_entity_poly.entity_id
_entity_poly.type
_entity_poly.pdbx_seq_one_letter_code
_entity_poly.pdbx_strand_id
1 'polypeptide(L)'
;MRSYSIAAIPADGIGTEVIPAGLAVLEALQSRCGDFRLDVESFPWGSDYYRETGRMMAEDGLERLKRFDAIFFGAVGDPDLPDDLTLWG
;
A
#
# COMPACT_ATOMS: atom_id res chain seq x y z
N MET A 1 -11.24 -18.22 13.49
CA MET A 1 -10.09 -17.37 13.15
C MET A 1 -10.58 -16.34 12.15
N ARG A 2 -10.53 -15.06 12.50
CA ARG A 2 -10.97 -13.97 11.60
C ARG A 2 -9.90 -13.76 10.52
N SER A 3 -10.26 -13.57 9.26
CA SER A 3 -9.31 -13.21 8.19
C SER A 3 -9.64 -11.82 7.69
N TYR A 4 -8.61 -11.03 7.43
CA TYR A 4 -8.72 -9.72 6.81
C TYR A 4 -7.75 -9.63 5.64
N SER A 5 -8.25 -9.25 4.48
CA SER A 5 -7.48 -8.92 3.30
C SER A 5 -7.01 -7.47 3.36
N ILE A 6 -5.70 -7.25 3.28
CA ILE A 6 -5.10 -5.92 3.39
C ILE A 6 -4.30 -5.59 2.14
N ALA A 7 -4.60 -4.45 1.51
CA ALA A 7 -3.76 -3.90 0.45
C ALA A 7 -2.68 -3.00 1.06
N ALA A 8 -1.41 -3.41 0.97
CA ALA A 8 -0.28 -2.58 1.40
C ALA A 8 0.26 -1.77 0.23
N ILE A 9 0.33 -0.44 0.39
CA ILE A 9 0.81 0.47 -0.65
C ILE A 9 1.87 1.37 -0.02
N PRO A 10 3.16 1.05 -0.15
CA PRO A 10 4.24 1.88 0.39
C PRO A 10 4.29 3.28 -0.23
N ALA A 11 3.99 3.39 -1.53
CA ALA A 11 4.11 4.61 -2.32
C ALA A 11 5.53 5.20 -2.28
N ASP A 12 5.71 6.41 -1.78
CA ASP A 12 6.88 7.24 -1.99
C ASP A 12 7.68 7.52 -0.71
N GLY A 13 8.95 7.88 -0.90
CA GLY A 13 9.84 8.34 0.17
C GLY A 13 9.83 7.40 1.38
N ILE A 14 9.56 7.96 2.57
CA ILE A 14 9.55 7.22 3.84
C ILE A 14 8.52 6.09 3.86
N GLY A 15 7.48 6.14 3.01
CA GLY A 15 6.47 5.09 2.90
C GLY A 15 7.09 3.72 2.58
N THR A 16 8.11 3.71 1.72
CA THR A 16 8.89 2.51 1.35
C THR A 16 9.67 1.91 2.51
N GLU A 17 9.98 2.69 3.55
CA GLU A 17 10.71 2.25 4.74
C GLU A 17 9.75 1.83 5.87
N VAL A 18 8.71 2.65 6.13
CA VAL A 18 7.85 2.48 7.30
C VAL A 18 6.74 1.44 7.10
N ILE A 19 6.26 1.24 5.88
CA ILE A 19 5.21 0.24 5.61
C ILE A 19 5.73 -1.19 5.84
N PRO A 20 6.90 -1.60 5.31
CA PRO A 20 7.48 -2.90 5.64
C PRO A 20 7.72 -3.11 7.14
N ALA A 21 8.19 -2.07 7.85
CA ALA A 21 8.37 -2.14 9.30
C ALA A 21 7.04 -2.33 10.05
N GLY A 22 5.98 -1.62 9.64
CA GLY A 22 4.63 -1.80 10.17
C GLY A 22 4.07 -3.20 9.93
N LEU A 23 4.28 -3.76 8.72
CA LEU A 23 3.87 -5.12 8.39
C LEU A 23 4.58 -6.17 9.27
N ALA A 24 5.86 -5.99 9.58
CA ALA A 24 6.58 -6.88 10.50
C ALA A 24 5.99 -6.88 11.92
N VAL A 25 5.53 -5.72 12.41
CA VAL A 25 4.82 -5.63 13.71
C VAL A 25 3.48 -6.33 13.65
N LEU A 26 2.73 -6.19 12.56
CA LEU A 26 1.44 -6.86 12.37
C LEU A 26 1.59 -8.38 12.27
N GLU A 27 2.64 -8.87 11.62
CA GLU A 27 2.99 -10.29 11.58
C GLU A 27 3.29 -10.84 12.99
N ALA A 28 4.11 -10.12 13.76
CA ALA A 28 4.40 -10.51 15.14
C ALA A 28 3.14 -10.55 16.02
N LEU A 29 2.22 -9.59 15.84
CA LEU A 29 0.94 -9.56 16.54
C LEU A 29 0.05 -10.75 16.15
N GLN A 30 -0.04 -11.06 14.86
CA GLN A 30 -0.77 -12.21 14.34
C GLN A 30 -0.25 -13.51 14.99
N SER A 31 1.06 -13.72 15.00
CA SER A 31 1.68 -14.91 15.61
C SER A 31 1.45 -15.01 17.12
N ARG A 32 1.36 -13.86 17.81
CA ARG A 32 1.16 -13.81 19.26
C ARG A 32 -0.29 -14.05 19.69
N CYS A 33 -1.26 -13.47 18.98
CA CYS A 33 -2.68 -13.54 19.36
C CYS A 33 -3.36 -14.81 18.85
N GLY A 34 -3.06 -15.23 17.61
CA GLY A 34 -3.55 -16.48 17.03
C GLY A 34 -5.06 -16.56 16.73
N ASP A 35 -5.83 -15.50 16.94
CA ASP A 35 -7.28 -15.46 16.75
C ASP A 35 -7.72 -14.71 15.46
N PHE A 36 -6.76 -14.06 14.79
CA PHE A 36 -6.92 -13.44 13.48
C PHE A 36 -5.76 -13.76 12.53
N ARG A 37 -6.00 -13.53 11.24
CA ARG A 37 -5.05 -13.64 10.12
C ARG A 37 -5.16 -12.40 9.23
N LEU A 38 -4.03 -11.93 8.74
CA LEU A 38 -3.91 -10.84 7.78
C LEU A 38 -3.34 -11.40 6.47
N ASP A 39 -4.12 -11.33 5.41
CA ASP A 39 -3.72 -11.70 4.06
C ASP A 39 -3.32 -10.40 3.33
N VAL A 40 -2.02 -10.11 3.31
CA VAL A 40 -1.48 -8.85 2.78
C VAL A 40 -1.03 -9.02 1.34
N GLU A 41 -1.54 -8.20 0.43
CA GLU A 41 -1.00 -8.02 -0.94
C GLU A 41 -0.31 -6.65 -1.02
N SER A 42 0.94 -6.62 -1.49
CA SER A 42 1.69 -5.38 -1.67
C SER A 42 1.61 -4.88 -3.11
N PHE A 43 1.39 -3.58 -3.28
CA PHE A 43 1.28 -2.92 -4.57
C PHE A 43 2.42 -1.91 -4.73
N PRO A 44 3.11 -1.88 -5.89
CA PRO A 44 4.25 -0.99 -6.12
C PRO A 44 3.84 0.44 -6.51
N TRP A 45 2.57 0.80 -6.34
CA TRP A 45 2.01 2.07 -6.83
C TRP A 45 2.59 3.27 -6.09
N GLY A 46 2.86 4.34 -6.84
CA GLY A 46 3.60 5.50 -6.39
C GLY A 46 4.25 6.24 -7.56
N SER A 47 5.07 7.23 -7.27
CA SER A 47 5.76 8.09 -8.22
C SER A 47 6.76 7.33 -9.09
N ASP A 48 7.42 6.30 -8.55
CA ASP A 48 8.30 5.43 -9.35
C ASP A 48 7.52 4.57 -10.34
N TYR A 49 6.36 4.04 -9.92
CA TYR A 49 5.45 3.33 -10.83
C TYR A 49 4.92 4.27 -11.94
N TYR A 50 4.70 5.55 -11.61
CA TYR A 50 4.38 6.56 -12.62
C TYR A 50 5.52 6.80 -13.60
N ARG A 51 6.78 6.90 -13.14
CA ARG A 51 7.94 7.05 -14.04
C ARG A 51 8.08 5.89 -15.03
N GLU A 52 7.74 4.68 -14.60
CA GLU A 52 7.82 3.49 -15.43
C GLU A 52 6.63 3.32 -16.39
N THR A 53 5.43 3.69 -15.94
CA THR A 53 4.17 3.32 -16.63
C THR A 53 3.33 4.49 -17.12
N GLY A 54 3.64 5.71 -16.68
CA GLY A 54 2.85 6.92 -16.91
C GLY A 54 1.56 7.01 -16.07
N ARG A 55 1.40 6.16 -15.05
CA ARG A 55 0.20 6.11 -14.19
C ARG A 55 0.61 5.94 -12.73
N MET A 56 -0.08 6.59 -11.78
CA MET A 56 0.23 6.46 -10.34
C MET A 56 -0.17 5.08 -9.77
N MET A 57 -1.14 4.43 -10.39
CA MET A 57 -1.60 3.08 -10.06
C MET A 57 -2.01 2.33 -11.33
N ALA A 58 -2.18 1.01 -11.23
CA ALA A 58 -2.71 0.22 -12.33
C ALA A 58 -4.10 0.74 -12.75
N GLU A 59 -4.46 0.55 -14.02
CA GLU A 59 -5.73 1.03 -14.59
C GLU A 59 -6.98 0.46 -13.88
N ASP A 60 -6.88 -0.77 -13.40
CA ASP A 60 -7.90 -1.44 -12.60
C ASP A 60 -7.68 -1.29 -11.08
N GLY A 61 -6.78 -0.39 -10.66
CA GLY A 61 -6.32 -0.26 -9.29
C GLY A 61 -7.45 -0.07 -8.27
N LEU A 62 -8.38 0.86 -8.55
CA LEU A 62 -9.54 1.08 -7.67
C LEU A 62 -10.46 -0.15 -7.57
N GLU A 63 -10.68 -0.87 -8.67
CA GLU A 63 -11.48 -2.10 -8.68
C GLU A 63 -10.79 -3.27 -7.96
N ARG A 64 -9.45 -3.29 -7.96
CA ARG A 64 -8.67 -4.21 -7.14
C ARG A 64 -8.80 -3.85 -5.65
N LEU A 65 -8.62 -2.58 -5.28
CA LEU A 65 -8.66 -2.11 -3.89
C LEU A 65 -10.02 -2.30 -3.22
N LYS A 66 -11.12 -2.15 -3.96
CA LYS A 66 -12.49 -2.40 -3.45
C LYS A 66 -12.71 -3.81 -2.88
N ARG A 67 -11.86 -4.77 -3.23
CA ARG A 67 -11.95 -6.16 -2.78
C ARG A 67 -11.30 -6.41 -1.44
N PHE A 68 -10.49 -5.47 -0.95
CA PHE A 68 -9.77 -5.57 0.31
C PHE A 68 -10.61 -5.01 1.45
N ASP A 69 -10.42 -5.57 2.66
CA ASP A 69 -11.09 -5.09 3.87
C ASP A 69 -10.50 -3.76 4.35
N ALA A 70 -9.21 -3.52 4.09
CA ALA A 70 -8.53 -2.27 4.41
C ALA A 70 -7.32 -2.02 3.51
N ILE A 71 -6.86 -0.77 3.50
CA ILE A 71 -5.65 -0.31 2.82
C ILE A 71 -4.65 0.15 3.89
N PHE A 72 -3.44 -0.40 3.86
CA PHE A 72 -2.31 0.04 4.67
C PHE A 72 -1.39 0.90 3.79
N PHE A 73 -1.68 2.21 3.79
CA PHE A 73 -1.09 3.18 2.87
C PHE A 73 0.06 3.96 3.52
N GLY A 74 1.15 4.13 2.77
CA GLY A 74 2.32 4.91 3.17
C GLY A 74 2.16 6.40 2.93
N ALA A 75 3.18 7.01 2.33
CA ALA A 75 3.20 8.43 1.99
C ALA A 75 3.28 8.57 0.48
N VAL A 76 2.61 9.57 -0.09
CA VAL A 76 2.63 9.84 -1.53
C VAL A 76 3.05 11.29 -1.77
N GLY A 77 3.84 11.50 -2.81
CA GLY A 77 4.34 12.81 -3.18
C GLY A 77 5.81 12.76 -3.60
N ASP A 78 6.16 13.61 -4.55
CA ASP A 78 7.49 13.65 -5.13
C ASP A 78 7.82 15.08 -5.58
N PRO A 79 8.95 15.68 -5.15
CA PRO A 79 9.29 17.06 -5.51
C PRO A 79 9.44 17.32 -7.02
N ASP A 80 9.71 16.28 -7.81
CA ASP A 80 9.89 16.38 -9.25
C ASP A 80 8.59 16.16 -10.03
N LEU A 81 7.48 15.86 -9.34
CA LEU A 81 6.16 15.66 -9.94
C LEU A 81 5.14 16.70 -9.43
N PRO A 82 4.19 17.15 -10.28
CA PRO A 82 3.11 18.01 -9.84
C PRO A 82 2.20 17.34 -8.79
N ASP A 83 1.78 18.09 -7.78
CA ASP A 83 0.90 17.60 -6.71
C ASP A 83 -0.48 17.12 -7.23
N ASP A 84 -1.00 17.75 -8.29
CA ASP A 84 -2.25 17.32 -8.92
C ASP A 84 -2.14 15.91 -9.49
N LEU A 85 -0.97 15.55 -10.02
CA LEU A 85 -0.69 14.18 -10.44
C LEU A 85 -0.56 13.23 -9.24
N THR A 86 0.27 13.56 -8.26
CA THR A 86 0.60 12.61 -7.18
C THR A 86 -0.54 12.42 -6.16
N LEU A 87 -1.41 13.42 -5.97
CA LEU A 87 -2.47 13.39 -4.95
C LEU A 87 -3.88 13.17 -5.53
N TRP A 88 -4.11 13.46 -6.81
CA TRP A 88 -5.46 13.39 -7.40
C TRP A 88 -5.56 12.30 -8.47
N GLY A 89 -4.42 11.87 -9.04
CA GLY A 89 -4.35 10.84 -10.08
C GLY A 89 -4.67 11.39 -11.46
#